data_AF-A0A1C6I515-F1
#
_entry.id   AF-A0A1C6I515-F1
#
_cell.length_a   1.000
_cell.length_b   1.000
_cell.length_c   1.000
_cell.angle_alpha   90.00
_cell.angle_beta   90.00
_cell.angle_gamma   90.00
#
_symmetry.space_group_name_H-M   'P 1'
#
loop_
_entity.id
_entity.type
_entity.pdbx_description
1 polymer ?
#
loop_
_entity_poly.entity_id
_entity_poly.type
_entity_poly.pdbx_seq_one_letter_code
_entity_poly.pdbx_strand_id
1 'polypeptide(L)' 'MKFDVSSLRWTREPRSSAITRDRIEIVTQPHTDLWQRTYYHFRNDNAPVLQMTTDEKFFSFVVKTEFAESHCTGTT' A
#
# COMPACT_ATOMS: atom_id res chain seq x y z
N MET A 1 -9.46 14.21 -12.29
CA MET A 1 -10.02 12.87 -11.99
C MET A 1 -11.01 12.89 -10.82
N LYS A 2 -12.15 12.17 -10.90
CA LYS A 2 -13.04 11.92 -9.74
C LYS A 2 -12.55 10.68 -9.02
N PHE A 3 -12.29 10.76 -7.72
CA PHE A 3 -11.89 9.58 -6.93
C PHE A 3 -13.07 8.63 -6.80
N ASP A 4 -12.91 7.41 -7.32
CA ASP A 4 -13.90 6.34 -7.25
C ASP A 4 -13.25 5.08 -6.68
N VAL A 5 -13.68 4.68 -5.49
CA VAL A 5 -13.19 3.48 -4.80
C VAL A 5 -13.39 2.20 -5.62
N SER A 6 -14.39 2.16 -6.51
CA SER A 6 -14.64 1.00 -7.38
C SER A 6 -13.59 0.83 -8.48
N SER A 7 -12.81 1.87 -8.76
CA SER A 7 -11.68 1.84 -9.71
C SER A 7 -10.38 1.32 -9.10
N LEU A 8 -10.32 1.20 -7.77
CA LEU A 8 -9.13 0.72 -7.07
C LEU A 8 -8.92 -0.78 -7.35
N ARG A 9 -7.66 -1.17 -7.52
CA ARG A 9 -7.23 -2.55 -7.78
C ARG A 9 -6.09 -2.92 -6.85
N TRP A 10 -6.21 -4.10 -6.25
CA TRP A 10 -5.14 -4.67 -5.44
C TRP A 10 -4.09 -5.32 -6.32
N THR A 11 -2.85 -4.99 -6.02
CA THR A 11 -1.69 -5.83 -6.26
C THR A 11 -1.32 -6.44 -4.91
N ARG A 12 -1.42 -7.77 -4.79
CA ARG A 12 -1.14 -8.53 -3.55
C ARG A 12 -2.07 -8.14 -2.40
N GLU A 13 -3.36 -8.36 -2.60
CA GLU A 13 -4.39 -8.06 -1.60
C GLU A 13 -4.04 -8.67 -0.24
N PRO A 14 -4.06 -7.88 0.86
CA PRO A 14 -3.77 -8.41 2.19
C PRO A 14 -4.93 -9.27 2.67
N ARG A 15 -4.67 -10.13 3.66
CA ARG A 15 -5.71 -10.97 4.29
C ARG A 15 -6.83 -10.15 4.93
N SER A 16 -6.55 -8.93 5.38
CA SER A 16 -7.52 -8.03 5.99
C SER A 16 -7.35 -6.62 5.42
N SER A 17 -8.41 -6.12 4.81
CA SER A 17 -8.54 -4.74 4.38
C SER A 17 -10.00 -4.31 4.45
N ALA A 18 -10.22 -3.00 4.55
CA ALA A 18 -11.54 -2.41 4.40
C ALA A 18 -11.45 -1.20 3.49
N ILE A 19 -12.26 -1.18 2.43
CA ILE A 19 -12.35 -0.06 1.50
C ILE A 19 -13.75 0.52 1.64
N THR A 20 -13.83 1.75 2.14
CA THR A 20 -15.07 2.51 2.26
C THR A 20 -14.94 3.84 1.54
N ARG A 21 -16.03 4.60 1.42
CA ARG A 21 -15.99 5.94 0.82
C ARG A 21 -15.17 6.93 1.65
N ASP A 22 -15.13 6.73 2.96
CA ASP A 22 -14.52 7.68 3.89
C ASP A 22 -13.08 7.31 4.26
N ARG A 23 -12.76 6.01 4.31
CA ARG A 23 -11.43 5.51 4.68
C ARG A 23 -11.06 4.19 4.01
N ILE A 24 -9.75 3.98 3.90
CA ILE A 24 -9.14 2.73 3.46
C ILE A 24 -8.25 2.24 4.59
N GLU A 25 -8.49 1.01 5.03
CA GLU A 25 -7.68 0.32 6.04
C GLU A 25 -6.94 -0.84 5.38
N ILE A 26 -5.64 -0.92 5.66
CA ILE A 26 -4.75 -1.96 5.14
C ILE A 26 -4.04 -2.57 6.35
N VAL A 27 -4.25 -3.87 6.59
CA VAL A 27 -3.54 -4.60 7.64
C VAL A 27 -2.43 -5.43 6.99
N THR A 28 -1.19 -5.02 7.22
CA THR A 28 -0.01 -5.73 6.72
C THR A 28 0.23 -7.02 7.51
N GLN A 29 0.92 -7.98 6.88
CA GLN A 29 1.44 -9.16 7.55
C GLN A 29 2.92 -8.93 7.87
N PRO A 30 3.48 -9.62 8.88
CA PRO A 30 4.92 -9.63 9.09
C PRO A 30 5.67 -10.01 7.81
N HIS A 31 6.85 -9.44 7.60
CA HIS A 31 7.73 -9.71 6.46
C HIS A 31 7.15 -9.32 5.08
N THR A 32 6.27 -8.33 5.02
CA THR A 32 5.85 -7.70 3.76
C THR A 32 6.71 -6.49 3.42
N ASP A 33 7.23 -6.43 2.20
CA ASP A 33 8.11 -5.38 1.71
C ASP A 33 8.05 -5.24 0.18
N LEU A 34 8.37 -4.04 -0.31
CA LEU A 34 8.50 -3.73 -1.74
C LEU A 34 9.86 -3.07 -1.97
N TRP A 35 10.85 -3.90 -2.29
CA TRP A 35 12.24 -3.50 -2.48
C TRP A 35 12.87 -4.16 -3.71
N GLN A 36 13.61 -3.36 -4.49
CA GLN A 36 14.30 -3.82 -5.68
C GLN A 36 15.80 -3.51 -5.63
N ARG A 37 16.57 -4.36 -4.94
CA ARG A 37 18.04 -4.55 -5.04
C ARG A 37 18.96 -3.38 -4.69
N THR A 38 18.49 -2.14 -4.69
CA THR A 38 19.32 -0.98 -4.35
C THR A 38 19.86 -1.14 -2.94
N TYR A 39 21.18 -0.98 -2.75
CA TYR A 39 21.90 -1.07 -1.47
C TYR A 39 21.88 -2.45 -0.76
N TYR A 40 20.72 -3.05 -0.50
CA TYR A 40 20.59 -4.28 0.28
C TYR A 40 20.70 -5.59 -0.53
N HIS A 41 20.81 -5.52 -1.86
CA HIS A 41 20.97 -6.66 -2.77
C HIS A 41 19.88 -7.75 -2.73
N PHE A 42 18.87 -7.66 -1.86
CA PHE A 42 17.68 -8.52 -1.89
C PHE A 42 16.56 -7.90 -2.75
N ARG A 43 15.58 -8.73 -3.10
CA ARG A 43 14.36 -8.31 -3.80
C ARG A 43 13.15 -8.88 -3.07
N ASN A 44 12.31 -7.99 -2.54
CA ASN A 44 11.02 -8.34 -1.99
C ASN A 44 9.94 -7.62 -2.79
N ASP A 45 8.93 -8.36 -3.21
CA ASP A 45 7.82 -7.84 -3.99
C ASP A 45 6.56 -8.57 -3.50
N ASN A 46 6.28 -8.39 -2.21
CA ASN A 46 5.16 -9.02 -1.52
C ASN A 46 4.29 -8.03 -0.72
N ALA A 47 4.62 -6.73 -0.71
CA ALA A 47 3.80 -5.73 -0.06
C ALA A 47 2.42 -5.56 -0.72
N PRO A 48 1.37 -5.29 0.08
CA PRO A 48 0.05 -4.95 -0.45
C PRO A 48 0.09 -3.55 -1.08
N VAL A 49 -0.43 -3.43 -2.29
CA VAL A 49 -0.40 -2.19 -3.06
C VAL A 49 -1.79 -1.96 -3.66
N LEU A 50 -2.45 -0.88 -3.26
CA LEU A 50 -3.75 -0.47 -3.78
C LEU A 50 -3.58 0.64 -4.80
N GLN A 51 -3.99 0.41 -6.04
CA GLN A 51 -3.67 1.27 -7.18
C GLN A 51 -4.92 1.69 -7.95
N MET A 52 -4.81 2.81 -8.65
CA MET A 52 -5.73 3.22 -9.70
C MET A 52 -4.93 3.70 -10.92
N THR A 53 -5.53 3.61 -12.09
CA THR A 53 -4.95 4.10 -13.34
C THR A 53 -5.51 5.48 -13.70
N THR A 54 -4.67 6.34 -14.26
CA THR A 54 -5.10 7.63 -14.81
C THR A 54 -4.45 7.85 -16.17
N ASP A 55 -5.20 8.42 -17.11
CA ASP A 55 -4.70 8.86 -18.42
C ASP A 55 -4.10 10.28 -18.36
N GLU A 56 -4.25 10.97 -17.22
CA GLU A 56 -3.68 12.29 -17.00
C GLU A 56 -2.15 12.18 -16.89
N LYS A 57 -1.43 12.79 -17.84
CA LYS A 57 0.04 12.79 -17.88
C LYS A 57 0.68 13.40 -16.62
N PHE A 58 0.01 14.37 -16.02
CA PHE A 58 0.45 15.05 -14.81
C PHE A 58 -0.71 15.05 -13.82
N PHE A 59 -0.47 14.55 -12.62
CA PHE A 59 -1.47 14.50 -11.57
C PHE A 59 -0.82 14.77 -10.21
N SER A 60 -1.65 15.15 -9.25
CA SER A 60 -1.26 15.23 -7.85
C SER A 60 -2.17 14.34 -7.04
N PHE A 61 -1.60 13.59 -6.11
CA PHE A 61 -2.35 12.75 -5.19
C PHE A 61 -1.94 13.10 -3.76
N VAL A 62 -2.94 13.26 -2.90
CA VAL A 62 -2.75 13.61 -1.49
C VAL A 62 -3.53 12.60 -0.67
N VAL A 63 -2.87 12.07 0.36
CA VAL A 63 -3.46 11.12 1.30
C VAL A 63 -3.13 11.55 2.72
N LYS A 64 -4.10 11.43 3.61
CA LYS A 64 -3.87 11.52 5.06
C LYS A 64 -3.73 10.10 5.59
N THR A 65 -2.64 9.82 6.30
CA THR A 65 -2.36 8.50 6.85
C THR A 65 -2.35 8.54 8.38
N GLU A 66 -2.76 7.42 8.97
CA GLU A 66 -2.67 7.16 10.40
C GLU A 66 -2.23 5.70 10.57
N PHE A 67 -1.34 5.44 11.51
CA PHE A 67 -0.81 4.11 11.78
C PHE A 67 -1.17 3.72 13.22
N ALA A 68 -1.97 2.67 13.38
CA ALA A 68 -2.08 1.99 14.67
C ALA A 68 -0.73 1.32 14.94
N GLU A 69 -0.16 1.55 16.14
CA GLU A 69 1.21 1.18 16.53
C GLU A 69 1.75 -0.10 15.85
N SER A 70 2.81 0.06 15.07
CA SER A 70 3.55 -1.05 14.47
C SER A 70 4.80 -1.35 15.29
N HIS A 71 4.75 -2.41 16.10
CA HIS A 71 5.93 -2.92 16.79
C HIS A 71 6.92 -3.53 15.78
N CYS A 72 7.96 -2.79 15.42
CA CYS A 72 9.16 -3.37 14.81
C CYS A 72 9.98 -4.05 15.92
N THR A 73 9.68 -5.32 16.24
CA THR A 73 10.59 -6.13 17.06
C THR A 73 11.79 -6.52 16.20
N GLY A 74 12.83 -5.69 16.20
CA GLY A 74 14.14 -6.08 15.69
C GLY A 74 14.77 -7.06 16.69
N THR A 75 14.80 -8.34 16.35
CA THR A 75 15.60 -9.32 17.10
C THR A 75 17.08 -8.96 16.89
N THR A 76 17.74 -8.54 17.97
CA THR A 76 19.20 -8.38 18.05
C THR A 76 19.87 -9.75 18.06
#